data_AF-A0A7Y5KGX8-F1
#
_entry.id   AF-A0A7Y5KGX8-F1
#
_cell.length_a   1.000
_cell.length_b   1.000
_cell.length_c   1.000
_cell.angle_alpha   90.00
_cell.angle_beta   90.00
_cell.angle_gamma   90.00
#
_symmetry.space_group_name_H-M   'P 1'
#
loop_
_entity.id
_entity.type
_entity.pdbx_description
1 polymer ?
#
loop_
_entity_poly.entity_id
_entity_poly.type
_entity_poly.pdbx_seq_one_letter_code
_entity_poly.pdbx_strand_id
1 'polypeptide(L)'
;MAENPISETLGCDHLILLVGTNPLPNFVVADYFLQNNSKLQTIWLLYSEENNFQASTNRQAKKLETLLRKRWQGKHVSLKFPLEKISLTDVSDAATILREIENKMLRGWQANQSFHLNYTGGTKAMATHVYRRLQELQKRGQHPFSYLDANNFRLVVDNYGIERFVGEDGIETDDLRQKVQVEFEDLIALHDFVRKNHDSPANLEEAKQLFQQYIQPGKKADIKDGHWLETYLAQQIQEKLGSKLNNPDGVLQNWEIRKSTWRTYFELDIILLHGYHLTGLSSYKGSKKPEAKNKGFEIIQRCRQIGGDEARAIIVAGLEKPHTDLLQEELEYETGCDRKNVLALGLADLRNEESYLNKIEKFVFD
;
A
#
# COMPACT_ATOMS: atom_id res chain seq x y z
N MET A 1 -25.78 19.48 -17.06
CA MET A 1 -24.60 18.81 -16.49
C MET A 1 -24.80 18.85 -15.00
N ALA A 2 -25.16 17.73 -14.38
CA ALA A 2 -25.28 17.69 -12.92
C ALA A 2 -23.87 17.88 -12.35
N GLU A 3 -23.69 18.86 -11.47
CA GLU A 3 -22.45 19.05 -10.74
C GLU A 3 -22.21 17.80 -9.90
N ASN A 4 -21.05 17.18 -10.05
CA ASN A 4 -20.67 15.97 -9.33
C ASN A 4 -20.53 16.30 -7.82
N PRO A 5 -21.37 15.77 -6.92
CA PRO A 5 -21.36 16.11 -5.48
C PRO A 5 -20.00 15.88 -4.82
N ILE A 6 -19.20 14.94 -5.34
CA ILE A 6 -17.84 14.63 -4.87
C ILE A 6 -16.90 15.84 -4.99
N SER A 7 -17.09 16.66 -6.04
CA SER A 7 -16.32 17.88 -6.29
C SER A 7 -16.55 18.95 -5.23
N GLU A 8 -17.70 18.96 -4.54
CA GLU A 8 -17.96 19.94 -3.48
C GLU A 8 -17.33 19.49 -2.15
N THR A 9 -17.30 18.18 -1.87
CA THR A 9 -16.70 17.63 -0.64
C THR A 9 -15.17 17.62 -0.61
N LEU A 10 -14.50 17.48 -1.76
CA LEU A 10 -13.04 17.45 -1.87
C LEU A 10 -12.44 18.77 -2.40
N GLY A 11 -13.28 19.76 -2.70
CA GLY A 11 -12.86 21.04 -3.26
C GLY A 11 -12.08 21.88 -2.26
N CYS A 12 -10.75 21.90 -2.40
CA CYS A 12 -9.85 22.75 -1.61
C CYS A 12 -8.72 23.37 -2.45
N ASP A 13 -8.17 24.49 -1.99
CA ASP A 13 -6.98 25.11 -2.61
C ASP A 13 -5.69 24.45 -2.11
N HIS A 14 -5.71 23.98 -0.85
CA HIS A 14 -4.56 23.43 -0.14
C HIS A 14 -4.85 22.02 0.38
N LEU A 15 -4.06 21.02 -0.03
CA LEU A 15 -4.05 19.70 0.58
C LEU A 15 -2.87 19.60 1.55
N ILE A 16 -3.12 19.20 2.79
CA ILE A 16 -2.12 19.06 3.85
C ILE A 16 -1.94 17.58 4.15
N LEU A 17 -0.71 17.09 4.02
CA LEU A 17 -0.34 15.71 4.23
C LEU A 17 0.71 15.62 5.33
N LEU A 18 0.44 14.79 6.33
CA LEU A 18 1.40 14.44 7.37
C LEU A 18 2.23 13.26 6.88
N VAL A 19 3.53 13.46 6.74
CA VAL A 19 4.45 12.45 6.18
C VAL A 19 5.01 11.59 7.30
N GLY A 20 4.69 10.29 7.24
CA GLY A 20 5.23 9.27 8.15
C GLY A 20 6.42 8.51 7.54
N THR A 21 6.76 7.38 8.16
CA THR A 21 7.78 6.44 7.63
C THR A 21 7.30 5.70 6.39
N ASN A 22 5.98 5.51 6.25
CA ASN A 22 5.32 4.98 5.07
C ASN A 22 4.67 6.12 4.25
N PRO A 23 5.21 6.50 3.09
CA PRO A 23 4.65 7.54 2.22
C PRO A 23 3.49 7.08 1.33
N LEU A 24 3.21 5.78 1.22
CA LEU A 24 2.17 5.25 0.32
C LEU A 24 0.78 5.85 0.58
N PRO A 25 0.28 5.95 1.83
CA PRO A 25 -1.01 6.58 2.10
C PRO A 25 -1.08 8.03 1.61
N ASN A 26 0.01 8.79 1.76
CA ASN A 26 0.05 10.17 1.27
C ASN A 26 0.01 10.23 -0.27
N PHE A 27 0.66 9.27 -0.96
CA PHE A 27 0.56 9.17 -2.42
C PHE A 27 -0.87 8.85 -2.85
N VAL A 28 -1.51 7.86 -2.24
CA VAL A 28 -2.90 7.46 -2.57
C VAL A 28 -3.86 8.64 -2.42
N VAL A 29 -3.78 9.35 -1.30
CA VAL A 29 -4.63 10.52 -1.05
C VAL A 29 -4.32 11.65 -2.03
N ALA A 30 -3.05 12.00 -2.23
CA ALA A 30 -2.67 13.07 -3.14
C ALA A 30 -3.12 12.77 -4.57
N ASP A 31 -2.92 11.54 -5.05
CA ASP A 31 -3.34 11.13 -6.39
C ASP A 31 -4.85 11.21 -6.55
N TYR A 32 -5.61 10.69 -5.58
CA TYR A 32 -7.07 10.76 -5.58
C TYR A 32 -7.59 12.21 -5.58
N PHE A 33 -7.00 13.10 -4.78
CA PHE A 33 -7.35 14.52 -4.79
C PHE A 33 -7.03 15.19 -6.12
N LEU A 34 -5.88 14.89 -6.74
CA LEU A 34 -5.50 15.46 -8.04
C LEU A 34 -6.40 14.99 -9.19
N GLN A 35 -6.98 13.79 -9.09
CA GLN A 35 -7.99 13.33 -10.04
C GLN A 35 -9.33 14.06 -9.89
N ASN A 36 -9.70 14.45 -8.67
CA ASN A 36 -11.07 14.86 -8.33
C ASN A 36 -11.22 16.34 -7.91
N ASN A 37 -10.13 17.08 -7.76
CA ASN A 37 -10.13 18.48 -7.33
C ASN A 37 -9.29 19.35 -8.28
N SER A 38 -9.95 19.90 -9.29
CA SER A 38 -9.34 20.82 -10.27
C SER A 38 -8.86 22.15 -9.67
N LYS A 39 -9.32 22.51 -8.46
CA LYS A 39 -8.95 23.75 -7.75
C LYS A 39 -7.70 23.58 -6.90
N LEU A 40 -7.17 22.37 -6.73
CA LEU A 40 -5.99 22.12 -5.91
C LEU A 40 -4.77 22.86 -6.46
N GLN A 41 -4.25 23.80 -5.68
CA GLN A 41 -3.12 24.65 -6.05
C GLN A 41 -1.83 24.24 -5.36
N THR A 42 -1.93 23.78 -4.11
CA THR A 42 -0.78 23.51 -3.26
C THR A 42 -0.98 22.22 -2.48
N ILE A 43 0.07 21.40 -2.45
CA ILE A 43 0.18 20.27 -1.51
C ILE A 43 1.29 20.60 -0.51
N TRP A 44 0.96 20.53 0.77
CA TRP A 44 1.86 20.74 1.89
C TRP A 44 2.28 19.39 2.46
N LEU A 45 3.58 19.16 2.53
CA LEU A 45 4.20 17.96 3.11
C LEU A 45 4.82 18.32 4.47
N LEU A 46 4.14 17.97 5.55
CA LEU A 46 4.65 18.17 6.91
C LEU A 46 5.46 16.94 7.32
N TYR A 47 6.75 17.12 7.62
CA TYR A 47 7.68 16.03 7.92
C TYR A 47 8.51 16.32 9.17
N SER A 48 8.98 15.27 9.84
CA SER A 48 9.88 15.33 11.00
C SER A 48 11.32 15.62 10.59
N GLU A 49 12.01 16.48 11.34
CA GLU A 49 13.47 16.57 11.32
C GLU A 49 14.11 15.46 12.15
N GLU A 50 15.40 15.23 11.97
CA GLU A 50 16.15 14.31 12.84
C GLU A 50 16.57 15.03 14.12
N ASN A 51 16.33 14.40 15.26
CA ASN A 51 16.83 14.85 16.55
C ASN A 51 17.16 13.63 17.45
N ASN A 52 17.50 13.86 18.71
CA ASN A 52 17.88 12.78 19.63
C ASN A 52 16.79 11.74 19.92
N PHE A 53 15.53 12.05 19.60
CA PHE A 53 14.34 11.26 19.97
C PHE A 53 13.49 10.85 18.76
N GLN A 54 13.79 11.35 17.56
CA GLN A 54 13.01 11.07 16.35
C GLN A 54 13.90 10.99 15.10
N ALA A 55 13.52 10.12 14.16
CA ALA A 55 14.12 10.08 12.82
C ALA A 55 13.47 11.10 11.89
N SER A 56 14.23 11.58 10.89
CA SER A 56 13.67 12.44 9.86
C SER A 56 12.82 11.67 8.85
N THR A 57 11.69 12.26 8.45
CA THR A 57 10.84 11.79 7.34
C THR A 57 10.98 12.64 6.06
N ASN A 58 12.02 13.49 5.97
CA ASN A 58 12.31 14.32 4.80
C ASN A 58 12.53 13.49 3.53
N ARG A 59 13.21 12.34 3.66
CA ARG A 59 13.46 11.44 2.51
C ARG A 59 12.15 10.96 1.91
N GLN A 60 11.19 10.56 2.74
CA GLN A 60 9.85 10.12 2.35
C GLN A 60 9.10 11.26 1.65
N ALA A 61 9.13 12.48 2.20
CA ALA A 61 8.51 13.65 1.57
C ALA A 61 9.10 13.95 0.17
N LYS A 62 10.42 13.83 0.01
CA LYS A 62 11.08 14.01 -1.30
C LYS A 62 10.71 12.93 -2.30
N LYS A 63 10.65 11.67 -1.89
CA LYS A 63 10.25 10.56 -2.78
C LYS A 63 8.80 10.68 -3.22
N LEU A 64 7.90 11.06 -2.29
CA LEU A 64 6.51 11.37 -2.58
C LEU A 64 6.40 12.50 -3.62
N GLU A 65 7.12 13.60 -3.45
CA GLU A 65 7.13 14.67 -4.46
C GLU A 65 7.64 14.17 -5.82
N THR A 66 8.73 13.40 -5.86
CA THR A 66 9.28 12.88 -7.12
C THR A 66 8.24 12.06 -7.88
N LEU A 67 7.51 11.18 -7.18
CA LEU A 67 6.47 10.36 -7.79
C LEU A 67 5.27 11.20 -8.25
N LEU A 68 4.78 12.11 -7.41
CA LEU A 68 3.69 13.02 -7.79
C LEU A 68 4.08 13.91 -8.97
N ARG A 69 5.34 14.36 -9.02
CA ARG A 69 5.88 15.13 -10.14
C ARG A 69 5.92 14.30 -11.43
N LYS A 70 6.44 13.06 -11.39
CA LYS A 70 6.43 12.13 -12.53
C LYS A 70 5.02 11.99 -13.10
N ARG A 71 4.01 11.87 -12.22
CA ARG A 71 2.63 11.61 -12.62
C ARG A 71 1.85 12.83 -13.06
N TRP A 72 1.99 13.96 -12.37
CA TRP A 72 1.07 15.11 -12.48
C TRP A 72 1.67 16.41 -13.01
N GLN A 73 3.00 16.52 -13.13
CA GLN A 73 3.62 17.75 -13.65
C GLN A 73 3.12 18.01 -15.08
N GLY A 74 2.52 19.18 -15.28
CA GLY A 74 1.93 19.58 -16.56
C GLY A 74 0.59 18.91 -16.91
N LYS A 75 0.05 18.04 -16.06
CA LYS A 75 -1.27 17.40 -16.25
C LYS A 75 -2.36 18.03 -15.40
N HIS A 76 -2.07 18.40 -14.15
CA HIS A 76 -3.03 19.09 -13.30
C HIS A 76 -3.04 20.60 -13.59
N VAL A 77 -4.22 21.19 -13.75
CA VAL A 77 -4.38 22.57 -14.27
C VAL A 77 -3.77 23.62 -13.34
N SER A 78 -3.89 23.42 -12.03
CA SER A 78 -3.57 24.45 -11.04
C SER A 78 -2.43 24.09 -10.07
N LEU A 79 -1.99 22.82 -10.04
CA LEU A 79 -0.99 22.37 -9.08
C LEU A 79 0.38 22.93 -9.46
N LYS A 80 1.06 23.55 -8.49
CA LYS A 80 2.44 24.04 -8.67
C LYS A 80 3.45 23.08 -8.04
N PHE A 81 4.57 22.94 -8.73
CA PHE A 81 5.77 22.27 -8.21
C PHE A 81 6.93 23.29 -8.10
N PRO A 82 7.89 23.12 -7.16
CA PRO A 82 7.96 22.06 -6.14
C PRO A 82 6.82 22.13 -5.12
N LEU A 83 6.55 21.01 -4.45
CA LEU A 83 5.55 20.98 -3.38
C LEU A 83 6.10 21.70 -2.14
N GLU A 84 5.22 22.31 -1.36
CA GLU A 84 5.58 22.99 -0.12
C GLU A 84 5.94 21.94 0.94
N LYS A 85 7.09 22.11 1.59
CA LYS A 85 7.54 21.18 2.63
C LYS A 85 7.82 21.93 3.92
N ILE A 86 7.16 21.50 4.99
CA ILE A 86 7.30 22.09 6.32
C ILE A 86 8.00 21.08 7.22
N SER A 87 9.16 21.46 7.71
CA SER A 87 9.91 20.67 8.69
C SER A 87 9.38 20.93 10.10
N LEU A 88 9.26 19.87 10.90
CA LEU A 88 8.90 19.92 12.32
C LEU A 88 10.08 19.43 13.16
N THR A 89 10.58 20.30 14.03
CA THR A 89 11.81 20.08 14.81
C THR A 89 11.62 19.04 15.91
N ASP A 90 10.45 19.02 16.55
CA ASP A 90 10.06 18.03 17.55
C ASP A 90 8.60 17.63 17.33
N VAL A 91 8.39 16.40 16.86
CA VAL A 91 7.06 15.84 16.57
C VAL A 91 6.45 15.11 17.76
N SER A 92 7.08 15.20 18.94
CA SER A 92 6.58 14.72 20.22
C SER A 92 6.11 15.87 21.14
N ASP A 93 6.58 17.11 20.90
CA ASP A 93 6.19 18.30 21.65
C ASP A 93 5.05 19.09 20.98
N ALA A 94 3.88 19.10 21.66
CA ALA A 94 2.69 19.79 21.20
C ALA A 94 2.91 21.29 20.94
N ALA A 95 3.63 21.98 21.83
CA ALA A 95 3.83 23.43 21.74
C ALA A 95 4.69 23.80 20.52
N THR A 96 5.71 22.98 20.23
CA THR A 96 6.56 23.13 19.06
C THR A 96 5.81 22.87 17.77
N ILE A 97 5.04 21.77 17.69
CA ILE A 97 4.20 21.48 16.52
C ILE A 97 3.29 22.67 16.18
N LEU A 98 2.55 23.19 17.18
CA LEU A 98 1.62 24.30 16.98
C LEU A 98 2.34 25.58 16.54
N ARG A 99 3.43 25.94 17.21
CA ARG A 99 4.22 27.14 16.91
C ARG A 99 4.78 27.08 15.49
N GLU A 100 5.29 25.94 15.05
CA GLU A 100 5.90 25.80 13.73
C GLU A 100 4.87 25.77 12.61
N ILE A 101 3.72 25.12 12.80
CA ILE A 101 2.60 25.18 11.85
C ILE A 101 2.11 26.62 11.70
N GLU A 102 1.92 27.33 12.82
CA GLU A 102 1.50 28.73 12.81
C GLU A 102 2.49 29.58 12.01
N ASN A 103 3.77 29.48 12.36
CA ASN A 103 4.80 30.37 11.82
C ASN A 103 5.17 30.06 10.36
N LYS A 104 5.24 28.78 10.00
CA LYS A 104 5.76 28.33 8.70
C LYS A 104 4.66 28.13 7.65
N MET A 105 3.40 27.99 8.06
CA MET A 105 2.28 27.72 7.14
C MET A 105 1.14 28.74 7.31
N LEU A 106 0.57 28.88 8.51
CA LEU A 106 -0.71 29.61 8.70
C LEU A 106 -0.59 31.13 8.63
N ARG A 107 0.53 31.73 9.06
CA ARG A 107 0.72 33.20 9.00
C ARG A 107 0.60 33.80 7.61
N GLY A 108 0.83 32.99 6.56
CA GLY A 108 0.71 33.41 5.17
C GLY A 108 -0.66 33.15 4.55
N TRP A 109 -1.58 32.48 5.26
CA TRP A 109 -2.88 32.11 4.72
C TRP A 109 -3.87 33.27 4.72
N GLN A 110 -4.56 33.42 3.60
CA GLN A 110 -5.64 34.39 3.43
C GLN A 110 -6.97 33.80 3.90
N ALA A 111 -7.85 34.66 4.42
CA ALA A 111 -9.14 34.23 5.01
C ALA A 111 -10.10 33.53 4.02
N ASN A 112 -9.88 33.66 2.71
CA ASN A 112 -10.69 33.02 1.67
C ASN A 112 -10.14 31.67 1.19
N GLN A 113 -8.91 31.29 1.57
CA GLN A 113 -8.30 30.03 1.15
C GLN A 113 -8.96 28.85 1.86
N SER A 114 -9.22 27.78 1.09
CA SER A 114 -9.78 26.53 1.56
C SER A 114 -8.68 25.48 1.71
N PHE A 115 -8.81 24.61 2.70
CA PHE A 115 -7.82 23.56 2.97
C PHE A 115 -8.50 22.21 3.18
N HIS A 116 -7.72 21.14 3.04
CA HIS A 116 -8.07 19.80 3.45
C HIS A 116 -6.88 19.14 4.12
N LEU A 117 -7.04 18.63 5.33
CA LEU A 117 -6.05 17.83 6.03
C LEU A 117 -6.37 16.34 5.84
N ASN A 118 -5.39 15.58 5.38
CA ASN A 118 -5.38 14.14 5.57
C ASN A 118 -4.45 13.76 6.71
N TYR A 119 -5.01 13.19 7.78
CA TYR A 119 -4.31 12.90 9.02
C TYR A 119 -3.97 11.41 9.20
N THR A 120 -3.89 10.65 8.10
CA THR A 120 -3.50 9.22 8.13
C THR A 120 -2.04 9.04 8.57
N GLY A 121 -1.15 9.90 8.08
CA GLY A 121 0.30 9.78 8.29
C GLY A 121 0.83 10.63 9.43
N GLY A 122 2.16 10.70 9.54
CA GLY A 122 2.86 11.36 10.64
C GLY A 122 2.75 10.59 11.97
N THR A 123 3.28 11.18 13.05
CA THR A 123 3.08 10.62 14.39
C THR A 123 1.67 10.92 14.88
N LYS A 124 1.19 10.15 15.88
CA LYS A 124 -0.09 10.44 16.55
C LYS A 124 -0.15 11.86 17.11
N ALA A 125 0.98 12.37 17.64
CA ALA A 125 1.09 13.73 18.15
C ALA A 125 0.97 14.78 17.02
N MET A 126 1.63 14.56 15.86
CA MET A 126 1.44 15.42 14.68
C MET A 126 -0.03 15.46 14.27
N ALA A 127 -0.65 14.30 14.04
CA ALA A 127 -2.04 14.19 13.63
C ALA A 127 -2.96 14.95 14.59
N THR A 128 -2.84 14.69 15.89
CA THR A 128 -3.66 15.31 16.94
C THR A 128 -3.52 16.83 16.97
N HIS A 129 -2.28 17.35 17.00
CA HIS A 129 -2.07 18.78 17.20
C HIS A 129 -2.26 19.62 15.94
N VAL A 130 -1.92 19.07 14.76
CA VAL A 130 -2.23 19.71 13.47
C VAL A 130 -3.74 19.77 13.28
N TYR A 131 -4.44 18.65 13.47
CA TYR A 131 -5.90 18.59 13.35
C TYR A 131 -6.55 19.63 14.28
N ARG A 132 -6.18 19.64 15.56
CA ARG A 132 -6.75 20.58 16.54
C ARG A 132 -6.56 22.03 16.12
N ARG A 133 -5.38 22.41 15.63
CA ARG A 133 -5.12 23.79 15.21
C ARG A 133 -5.92 24.18 13.97
N LEU A 134 -5.99 23.29 12.97
CA LEU A 134 -6.76 23.55 11.76
C LEU A 134 -8.27 23.58 12.01
N GLN A 135 -8.75 22.82 13.00
CA GLN A 135 -10.16 22.82 13.40
C GLN A 135 -10.60 24.21 13.89
N GLU A 136 -9.71 24.97 14.52
CA GLU A 136 -9.98 26.35 14.95
C GLU A 136 -10.16 27.33 13.78
N LEU A 137 -9.68 26.97 12.58
CA LEU A 137 -9.79 27.78 11.35
C LEU A 137 -10.95 27.35 10.44
N GLN A 138 -11.56 26.20 10.72
CA GLN A 138 -12.63 25.63 9.92
C GLN A 138 -13.86 26.54 9.92
N LYS A 139 -14.46 26.75 8.74
CA LYS A 139 -15.75 27.46 8.64
C LYS A 139 -16.91 26.49 8.80
N ARG A 140 -18.02 26.97 9.34
CA ARG A 140 -19.24 26.18 9.53
C ARG A 140 -19.70 25.57 8.20
N GLY A 141 -19.98 24.26 8.21
CA GLY A 141 -20.44 23.51 7.04
C GLY A 141 -19.32 23.00 6.12
N GLN A 142 -18.05 23.29 6.40
CA GLN A 142 -16.92 22.70 5.69
C GLN A 142 -16.51 21.38 6.34
N HIS A 143 -15.93 20.48 5.54
CA HIS A 143 -15.48 19.16 5.96
C HIS A 143 -14.02 18.91 5.57
N PRO A 144 -13.07 19.72 6.08
CA PRO A 144 -11.70 19.78 5.55
C PRO A 144 -10.79 18.71 6.15
N PHE A 145 -11.34 17.57 6.57
CA PHE A 145 -10.61 16.56 7.34
C PHE A 145 -10.92 15.17 6.80
N SER A 146 -9.88 14.36 6.61
CA SER A 146 -10.04 12.96 6.21
C SER A 146 -8.91 12.08 6.73
N TYR A 147 -9.16 10.78 6.72
CA TYR A 147 -8.13 9.76 6.84
C TYR A 147 -8.37 8.65 5.81
N LEU A 148 -7.30 7.95 5.46
CA LEU A 148 -7.37 6.75 4.67
C LEU A 148 -7.68 5.59 5.62
N ASP A 149 -8.87 5.02 5.46
CA ASP A 149 -9.23 3.75 6.07
C ASP A 149 -8.62 2.65 5.21
N ALA A 150 -7.37 2.32 5.54
CA ALA A 150 -6.56 1.40 4.76
C ALA A 150 -7.13 -0.03 4.79
N ASN A 151 -7.84 -0.41 5.87
CA ASN A 151 -8.50 -1.71 6.01
C ASN A 151 -9.64 -1.91 4.99
N ASN A 152 -10.37 -0.84 4.67
CA ASN A 152 -11.49 -0.87 3.72
C ASN A 152 -11.15 -0.16 2.40
N PHE A 153 -9.88 0.17 2.18
CA PHE A 153 -9.37 0.80 0.96
C PHE A 153 -10.09 2.08 0.56
N ARG A 154 -10.47 2.91 1.53
CA ARG A 154 -11.39 4.02 1.28
C ARG A 154 -10.96 5.29 1.99
N LEU A 155 -11.38 6.44 1.47
CA LEU A 155 -11.17 7.73 2.14
C LEU A 155 -12.37 8.01 3.06
N VAL A 156 -12.14 8.30 4.32
CA VAL A 156 -13.20 8.70 5.26
C VAL A 156 -13.08 10.20 5.51
N VAL A 157 -14.18 10.93 5.28
CA VAL A 157 -14.28 12.35 5.60
C VAL A 157 -14.88 12.49 6.99
N ASP A 158 -14.18 13.21 7.86
CA ASP A 158 -14.58 13.40 9.25
C ASP A 158 -15.55 14.58 9.40
N ASN A 159 -16.79 14.26 9.76
CA ASN A 159 -17.85 15.21 10.06
C ASN A 159 -18.30 15.13 11.51
N TYR A 160 -17.41 15.43 12.46
CA TYR A 160 -17.75 15.56 13.88
C TYR A 160 -18.43 14.30 14.46
N GLY A 161 -17.90 13.13 14.12
CA GLY A 161 -18.42 11.85 14.61
C GLY A 161 -19.62 11.28 13.84
N ILE A 162 -20.06 11.93 12.76
CA ILE A 162 -20.91 11.31 11.74
C ILE A 162 -19.99 10.95 10.57
N GLU A 163 -19.59 9.69 10.47
CA GLU A 163 -18.84 9.19 9.31
C GLU A 163 -19.70 9.41 8.06
N ARG A 164 -19.21 10.25 7.14
CA ARG A 164 -19.81 10.35 5.80
C ARG A 164 -18.83 9.79 4.79
N PHE A 165 -19.31 8.79 4.09
CA PHE A 165 -18.67 8.25 2.92
C PHE A 165 -18.89 9.17 1.73
N VAL A 166 -17.87 9.35 0.90
CA VAL A 166 -17.96 10.15 -0.32
C VAL A 166 -18.48 9.24 -1.44
N GLY A 167 -19.80 9.15 -1.55
CA GLY A 167 -20.55 8.48 -2.61
C GLY A 167 -21.91 9.16 -2.77
N GLU A 168 -22.44 9.26 -3.99
CA GLU A 168 -23.58 10.11 -4.36
C GLU A 168 -24.88 9.85 -3.56
N ASP A 169 -25.00 8.68 -2.92
CA ASP A 169 -26.26 8.22 -2.30
C ASP A 169 -26.13 7.77 -0.83
N GLY A 170 -25.04 8.11 -0.13
CA GLY A 170 -24.83 7.68 1.27
C GLY A 170 -24.37 6.23 1.44
N ILE A 171 -23.75 5.66 0.40
CA ILE A 171 -23.00 4.39 0.44
C ILE A 171 -21.51 4.74 0.29
N GLU A 172 -20.69 3.96 0.99
CA GLU A 172 -19.23 3.89 1.07
C GLU A 172 -18.41 4.60 -0.03
N THR A 173 -17.27 5.19 0.37
CA THR A 173 -16.31 5.75 -0.58
C THR A 173 -15.93 4.67 -1.59
N ASP A 174 -15.81 5.04 -2.86
CA ASP A 174 -15.28 4.15 -3.88
C ASP A 174 -13.99 3.47 -3.39
N ASP A 175 -13.87 2.16 -3.61
CA ASP A 175 -12.64 1.42 -3.35
C ASP A 175 -11.49 2.09 -4.10
N LEU A 176 -10.57 2.70 -3.35
CA LEU A 176 -9.46 3.48 -3.90
C LEU A 176 -8.51 2.59 -4.69
N ARG A 177 -8.51 1.27 -4.50
CA ARG A 177 -7.76 0.34 -5.35
C ARG A 177 -8.24 0.38 -6.79
N GLN A 178 -9.49 0.80 -7.05
CA GLN A 178 -10.01 0.99 -8.41
C GLN A 178 -9.62 2.35 -9.01
N LYS A 179 -9.34 3.34 -8.17
CA LYS A 179 -9.10 4.74 -8.59
C LYS A 179 -7.63 5.11 -8.67
N VAL A 180 -6.80 4.52 -7.81
CA VAL A 180 -5.38 4.81 -7.71
C VAL A 180 -4.57 3.57 -8.05
N GLN A 181 -3.91 3.63 -9.19
CA GLN A 181 -2.95 2.64 -9.65
C GLN A 181 -1.52 3.08 -9.32
N VAL A 182 -0.61 2.14 -9.09
CA VAL A 182 0.83 2.41 -9.00
C VAL A 182 1.61 1.31 -9.73
N GLU A 183 2.60 1.69 -10.53
CA GLU A 183 3.58 0.75 -11.09
C GLU A 183 4.41 0.16 -9.95
N PHE A 184 4.83 -1.11 -10.05
CA PHE A 184 5.59 -1.72 -8.96
C PHE A 184 6.97 -1.06 -8.79
N GLU A 185 7.62 -0.65 -9.87
CA GLU A 185 8.84 0.16 -9.86
C GLU A 185 8.66 1.45 -9.05
N ASP A 186 7.55 2.15 -9.25
CA ASP A 186 7.25 3.39 -8.53
C ASP A 186 6.97 3.11 -7.05
N LEU A 187 6.26 2.03 -6.74
CA LEU A 187 5.97 1.61 -5.37
C LEU A 187 7.27 1.30 -4.61
N ILE A 188 8.18 0.51 -5.19
CA ILE A 188 9.47 0.21 -4.55
C ILE A 188 10.34 1.48 -4.47
N ALA A 189 10.34 2.34 -5.49
CA ALA A 189 11.12 3.57 -5.51
C ALA A 189 10.67 4.57 -4.44
N LEU A 190 9.36 4.62 -4.17
CA LEU A 190 8.75 5.41 -3.11
C LEU A 190 9.30 4.99 -1.72
N HIS A 191 9.67 3.71 -1.57
CA HIS A 191 10.26 3.12 -0.36
C HIS A 191 11.80 3.01 -0.41
N ASP A 192 12.44 3.71 -1.35
CA ASP A 192 13.90 3.77 -1.56
C ASP A 192 14.56 2.45 -2.01
N PHE A 193 13.76 1.58 -2.60
CA PHE A 193 14.20 0.35 -3.21
C PHE A 193 14.40 0.50 -4.73
N VAL A 194 15.22 -0.39 -5.31
CA VAL A 194 15.44 -0.51 -6.75
C VAL A 194 15.45 -1.98 -7.15
N ARG A 195 14.90 -2.28 -8.34
CA ARG A 195 15.00 -3.59 -8.98
C ARG A 195 16.43 -3.83 -9.49
N LYS A 196 16.93 -5.05 -9.40
CA LYS A 196 18.32 -5.42 -9.75
C LYS A 196 18.46 -6.34 -10.94
N ASN A 197 17.47 -7.17 -11.17
CA ASN A 197 17.43 -8.10 -12.26
C ASN A 197 16.48 -7.64 -13.36
N HIS A 198 16.45 -8.39 -14.45
CA HIS A 198 15.50 -8.23 -15.54
C HIS A 198 14.64 -9.49 -15.64
N ASP A 199 13.49 -9.36 -16.28
CA ASP A 199 12.63 -10.50 -16.58
C ASP A 199 13.40 -11.53 -17.40
N SER A 200 13.19 -12.80 -17.06
CA SER A 200 13.81 -13.93 -17.73
C SER A 200 12.69 -14.88 -18.20
N PRO A 201 12.82 -15.49 -19.40
CA PRO A 201 11.81 -16.39 -19.91
C PRO A 201 11.66 -17.62 -19.00
N ALA A 202 10.42 -17.94 -18.64
CA ALA A 202 10.10 -19.08 -17.78
C ALA A 202 9.75 -20.33 -18.60
N ASN A 203 10.19 -21.51 -18.16
CA ASN A 203 9.84 -22.78 -18.80
C ASN A 203 8.51 -23.33 -18.27
N LEU A 204 7.40 -22.84 -18.82
CA LEU A 204 6.06 -23.18 -18.34
C LEU A 204 5.72 -24.67 -18.51
N GLU A 205 6.15 -25.29 -19.61
CA GLU A 205 5.82 -26.70 -19.89
C GLU A 205 6.51 -27.64 -18.89
N GLU A 206 7.76 -27.37 -18.56
CA GLU A 206 8.45 -28.07 -17.47
C GLU A 206 7.78 -27.83 -16.12
N ALA A 207 7.41 -26.58 -15.82
CA ALA A 207 6.73 -26.23 -14.58
C ALA A 207 5.40 -26.98 -14.39
N LYS A 208 4.58 -27.09 -15.44
CA LYS A 208 3.34 -27.88 -15.44
C LYS A 208 3.61 -29.36 -15.18
N GLN A 209 4.60 -29.95 -15.84
CA GLN A 209 4.93 -31.36 -15.66
C GLN A 209 5.39 -31.66 -14.23
N LEU A 210 6.24 -30.81 -13.66
CA LEU A 210 6.71 -30.93 -12.28
C LEU A 210 5.59 -30.72 -11.26
N PHE A 211 4.69 -29.76 -11.49
CA PHE A 211 3.53 -29.54 -10.63
C PHE A 211 2.60 -30.75 -10.58
N GLN A 212 2.31 -31.37 -11.74
CA GLN A 212 1.48 -32.58 -11.81
C GLN A 212 2.11 -33.77 -11.07
N GLN A 213 3.44 -33.89 -11.07
CA GLN A 213 4.14 -34.90 -10.29
C GLN A 213 4.10 -34.59 -8.79
N TYR A 214 4.19 -33.31 -8.42
CA TYR A 214 4.26 -32.84 -7.05
C TYR A 214 2.94 -33.02 -6.27
N ILE A 215 1.80 -32.78 -6.90
CA ILE A 215 0.49 -32.89 -6.22
C ILE A 215 0.00 -34.34 -6.06
N GLN A 216 0.64 -35.30 -6.72
CA GLN A 216 0.29 -36.72 -6.65
C GLN A 216 0.56 -37.31 -5.25
N PRO A 217 -0.44 -37.94 -4.60
CA PRO A 217 -0.24 -38.58 -3.30
C PRO A 217 0.85 -39.66 -3.33
N GLY A 218 1.70 -39.70 -2.31
CA GLY A 218 2.67 -40.79 -2.09
C GLY A 218 3.95 -40.74 -2.93
N LYS A 219 4.08 -39.82 -3.89
CA LYS A 219 5.36 -39.55 -4.58
C LYS A 219 6.09 -38.41 -3.89
N LYS A 220 7.26 -38.69 -3.32
CA LYS A 220 8.25 -37.64 -3.03
C LYS A 220 9.02 -37.38 -4.31
N ALA A 221 8.62 -36.34 -5.04
CA ALA A 221 9.40 -35.89 -6.18
C ALA A 221 10.76 -35.35 -5.66
N ASP A 222 11.87 -35.98 -6.04
CA ASP A 222 13.23 -35.48 -5.76
C ASP A 222 13.56 -34.32 -6.72
N ILE A 223 12.77 -33.26 -6.63
CA ILE A 223 12.94 -32.06 -7.45
C ILE A 223 13.98 -31.20 -6.74
N LYS A 224 15.05 -30.82 -7.44
CA LYS A 224 16.18 -30.10 -6.83
C LYS A 224 15.90 -28.62 -6.61
N ASP A 225 15.32 -27.92 -7.57
CA ASP A 225 14.91 -26.51 -7.44
C ASP A 225 13.42 -26.33 -7.09
N GLY A 226 13.04 -25.10 -6.71
CA GLY A 226 11.65 -24.73 -6.37
C GLY A 226 11.01 -23.75 -7.36
N HIS A 227 11.77 -23.18 -8.30
CA HIS A 227 11.31 -22.12 -9.20
C HIS A 227 10.20 -22.55 -10.15
N TRP A 228 10.09 -23.85 -10.44
CA TRP A 228 8.97 -24.39 -11.20
C TRP A 228 7.62 -24.14 -10.52
N LEU A 229 7.56 -24.13 -9.18
CA LEU A 229 6.32 -23.90 -8.44
C LEU A 229 5.89 -22.43 -8.55
N GLU A 230 6.85 -21.51 -8.46
CA GLU A 230 6.66 -20.07 -8.63
C GLU A 230 6.17 -19.77 -10.05
N THR A 231 6.82 -20.37 -11.05
CA THR A 231 6.45 -20.26 -12.47
C THR A 231 5.03 -20.77 -12.72
N TYR A 232 4.70 -21.96 -12.22
CA TYR A 232 3.37 -22.55 -12.38
C TYR A 232 2.29 -21.66 -11.75
N LEU A 233 2.47 -21.29 -10.47
CA LEU A 233 1.48 -20.53 -9.72
C LEU A 233 1.22 -19.17 -10.37
N ALA A 234 2.26 -18.44 -10.78
CA ALA A 234 2.09 -17.14 -11.38
C ALA A 234 1.33 -17.21 -12.70
N GLN A 235 1.62 -18.21 -13.55
CA GLN A 235 0.88 -18.40 -14.78
C GLN A 235 -0.60 -18.66 -14.51
N GLN A 236 -0.91 -19.55 -13.57
CA GLN A 236 -2.31 -19.86 -13.23
C GLN A 236 -3.04 -18.65 -12.62
N ILE A 237 -2.35 -17.85 -11.82
CA ILE A 237 -2.88 -16.59 -11.28
C ILE A 237 -3.06 -15.56 -12.39
N GLN A 238 -2.12 -15.44 -13.33
CA GLN A 238 -2.19 -14.52 -14.46
C GLN A 238 -3.38 -14.85 -15.37
N GLU A 239 -3.56 -16.13 -15.71
CA GLU A 239 -4.65 -16.61 -16.56
C GLU A 239 -6.02 -16.34 -15.92
N LYS A 240 -6.17 -16.56 -14.61
CA LYS A 240 -7.47 -16.43 -13.93
C LYS A 240 -7.75 -15.03 -13.39
N LEU A 241 -6.74 -14.36 -12.84
CA LEU A 241 -6.90 -13.11 -12.07
C LEU A 241 -6.23 -11.90 -12.74
N GLY A 242 -5.35 -12.10 -13.73
CA GLY A 242 -4.56 -11.02 -14.32
C GLY A 242 -5.41 -9.87 -14.86
N SER A 243 -6.55 -10.16 -15.49
CA SER A 243 -7.49 -9.14 -16.00
C SER A 243 -8.32 -8.45 -14.92
N LYS A 244 -8.40 -9.02 -13.71
CA LYS A 244 -9.09 -8.44 -12.54
C LYS A 244 -8.16 -7.54 -11.72
N LEU A 245 -6.85 -7.71 -11.85
CA LEU A 245 -5.88 -6.80 -11.24
C LEU A 245 -6.04 -5.41 -11.85
N ASN A 246 -6.16 -4.40 -11.00
CA ASN A 246 -6.17 -3.01 -11.45
C ASN A 246 -4.72 -2.54 -11.64
N ASN A 247 -3.97 -3.24 -12.49
CA ASN A 247 -2.59 -2.97 -12.84
C ASN A 247 -2.33 -3.49 -14.27
N PRO A 248 -1.78 -2.66 -15.17
CA PRO A 248 -1.57 -3.04 -16.57
C PRO A 248 -0.49 -4.13 -16.76
N ASP A 249 0.46 -4.27 -15.83
CA ASP A 249 1.58 -5.20 -15.92
C ASP A 249 1.20 -6.63 -15.46
N GLY A 250 0.00 -6.81 -14.90
CA GLY A 250 -0.51 -8.10 -14.45
C GLY A 250 0.27 -8.68 -13.27
N VAL A 251 0.58 -9.98 -13.33
CA VAL A 251 1.32 -10.73 -12.32
C VAL A 251 2.82 -10.59 -12.58
N LEU A 252 3.54 -10.02 -11.62
CA LEU A 252 5.00 -9.87 -11.70
C LEU A 252 5.69 -11.02 -10.97
N GLN A 253 6.90 -11.38 -11.39
CA GLN A 253 7.63 -12.52 -10.85
C GLN A 253 9.12 -12.28 -10.67
N ASN A 254 9.70 -12.94 -9.68
CA ASN A 254 11.14 -13.03 -9.44
C ASN A 254 11.81 -11.65 -9.37
N TRP A 255 11.27 -10.74 -8.56
CA TRP A 255 11.84 -9.40 -8.44
C TRP A 255 12.93 -9.35 -7.38
N GLU A 256 14.18 -9.17 -7.81
CA GLU A 256 15.29 -8.90 -6.90
C GLU A 256 15.36 -7.42 -6.56
N ILE A 257 15.15 -7.10 -5.29
CA ILE A 257 14.99 -5.73 -4.80
C ILE A 257 16.01 -5.44 -3.70
N ARG A 258 16.58 -4.23 -3.71
CA ARG A 258 17.43 -3.74 -2.63
C ARG A 258 17.24 -2.26 -2.36
N LYS A 259 17.57 -1.81 -1.15
CA LYS A 259 17.77 -0.38 -0.92
C LYS A 259 19.03 0.09 -1.62
N SER A 260 19.02 1.35 -2.04
CA SER A 260 20.18 2.01 -2.66
C SER A 260 21.46 1.86 -1.82
N THR A 261 21.33 1.90 -0.50
CA THR A 261 22.43 1.78 0.48
C THR A 261 22.81 0.35 0.86
N TRP A 262 22.02 -0.65 0.46
CA TRP A 262 22.25 -2.05 0.86
C TRP A 262 23.20 -2.76 -0.09
N ARG A 263 24.05 -3.63 0.51
CA ARG A 263 24.87 -4.61 -0.21
C ARG A 263 24.11 -5.89 -0.54
N THR A 264 23.10 -6.22 0.27
CA THR A 264 22.22 -7.36 0.09
C THR A 264 20.96 -6.95 -0.66
N TYR A 265 20.29 -7.94 -1.23
CA TYR A 265 18.99 -7.84 -1.86
C TYR A 265 18.09 -8.96 -1.32
N PHE A 266 16.80 -8.87 -1.60
CA PHE A 266 15.84 -9.94 -1.37
C PHE A 266 14.99 -10.12 -2.62
N GLU A 267 14.35 -11.27 -2.71
CA GLU A 267 13.48 -11.61 -3.83
C GLU A 267 12.01 -11.57 -3.39
N LEU A 268 11.14 -11.19 -4.33
CA LEU A 268 9.71 -11.43 -4.27
C LEU A 268 9.32 -12.34 -5.43
N ASP A 269 8.97 -13.58 -5.08
CA ASP A 269 8.73 -14.65 -6.06
C ASP A 269 7.56 -14.32 -6.99
N ILE A 270 6.40 -13.92 -6.42
CA ILE A 270 5.20 -13.53 -7.16
C ILE A 270 4.59 -12.28 -6.52
N ILE A 271 4.20 -11.31 -7.33
CA ILE A 271 3.65 -10.03 -6.90
C ILE A 271 2.35 -9.77 -7.66
N LEU A 272 1.31 -9.41 -6.90
CA LEU A 272 0.01 -8.99 -7.40
C LEU A 272 -0.23 -7.56 -6.92
N LEU A 273 -0.53 -6.67 -7.85
CA LEU A 273 -0.94 -5.30 -7.54
C LEU A 273 -2.39 -5.11 -7.98
N HIS A 274 -3.26 -4.78 -7.02
CA HIS A 274 -4.61 -4.33 -7.30
C HIS A 274 -4.72 -2.85 -6.95
N GLY A 275 -4.56 -1.99 -7.96
CA GLY A 275 -4.40 -0.55 -7.77
C GLY A 275 -3.06 -0.23 -7.14
N TYR A 276 -3.09 0.25 -5.89
CA TYR A 276 -1.91 0.48 -5.06
C TYR A 276 -1.66 -0.63 -4.04
N HIS A 277 -2.58 -1.58 -3.90
CA HIS A 277 -2.52 -2.59 -2.86
C HIS A 277 -1.64 -3.77 -3.29
N LEU A 278 -0.66 -4.10 -2.45
CA LEU A 278 0.34 -5.13 -2.70
C LEU A 278 -0.05 -6.45 -2.05
N THR A 279 -0.11 -7.51 -2.84
CA THR A 279 -0.09 -8.90 -2.36
C THR A 279 1.15 -9.60 -2.88
N GLY A 280 2.01 -10.07 -1.98
CA GLY A 280 3.15 -10.92 -2.35
C GLY A 280 2.85 -12.38 -2.09
N LEU A 281 3.39 -13.27 -2.91
CA LEU A 281 3.27 -14.72 -2.72
C LEU A 281 4.66 -15.34 -2.78
N SER A 282 4.97 -16.15 -1.77
CA SER A 282 6.17 -17.00 -1.77
C SER A 282 5.79 -18.47 -1.77
N SER A 283 6.64 -19.28 -2.39
CA SER A 283 6.44 -20.72 -2.47
C SER A 283 7.50 -21.50 -1.69
N TYR A 284 7.08 -22.64 -1.13
CA TYR A 284 7.94 -23.61 -0.46
C TYR A 284 7.48 -25.03 -0.81
N LYS A 285 8.19 -25.67 -1.74
CA LYS A 285 7.90 -27.06 -2.13
C LYS A 285 8.03 -28.11 -1.01
N GLY A 286 8.71 -27.77 0.09
CA GLY A 286 8.99 -28.73 1.15
C GLY A 286 7.81 -28.94 2.09
N SER A 287 7.92 -29.96 2.94
CA SER A 287 6.87 -30.37 3.88
C SER A 287 7.19 -30.06 5.35
N LYS A 288 8.21 -29.25 5.62
CA LYS A 288 8.58 -28.87 6.99
C LYS A 288 7.93 -27.56 7.39
N LYS A 289 6.97 -27.61 8.32
CA LYS A 289 6.26 -26.42 8.83
C LYS A 289 7.20 -25.30 9.32
N PRO A 290 8.31 -25.57 10.05
CA PRO A 290 9.20 -24.49 10.49
C PRO A 290 9.85 -23.71 9.34
N GLU A 291 10.24 -24.40 8.25
CA GLU A 291 10.81 -23.74 7.07
C GLU A 291 9.74 -22.93 6.31
N ALA A 292 8.54 -23.48 6.16
CA ALA A 292 7.38 -22.76 5.60
C ALA A 292 7.02 -21.51 6.42
N LYS A 293 7.09 -21.59 7.76
CA LYS A 293 6.84 -20.48 8.68
C LYS A 293 7.86 -19.36 8.51
N ASN A 294 9.15 -19.70 8.42
CA ASN A 294 10.20 -18.71 8.17
C ASN A 294 9.97 -17.97 6.84
N LYS A 295 9.63 -18.70 5.76
CA LYS A 295 9.26 -18.09 4.48
C LYS A 295 8.00 -17.22 4.58
N GLY A 296 6.99 -17.68 5.34
CA GLY A 296 5.78 -16.92 5.66
C GLY A 296 6.10 -15.57 6.30
N PHE A 297 6.95 -15.54 7.34
CA PHE A 297 7.38 -14.29 7.95
C PHE A 297 8.16 -13.40 7.00
N GLU A 298 9.05 -13.98 6.21
CA GLU A 298 9.81 -13.20 5.25
C GLU A 298 8.87 -12.48 4.28
N ILE A 299 7.95 -13.19 3.62
CA ILE A 299 7.04 -12.56 2.65
C ILE A 299 6.14 -11.50 3.30
N ILE A 300 5.61 -11.75 4.51
CA ILE A 300 4.85 -10.76 5.29
C ILE A 300 5.67 -9.50 5.51
N GLN A 301 6.92 -9.64 5.96
CA GLN A 301 7.78 -8.50 6.25
C GLN A 301 8.18 -7.74 4.98
N ARG A 302 8.46 -8.44 3.86
CA ARG A 302 8.77 -7.79 2.58
C ARG A 302 7.57 -7.00 2.04
N CYS A 303 6.38 -7.60 2.07
CA CYS A 303 5.15 -6.94 1.69
C CYS A 303 4.90 -5.70 2.53
N ARG A 304 5.03 -5.78 3.87
CA ARG A 304 4.87 -4.62 4.77
C ARG A 304 5.88 -3.51 4.52
N GLN A 305 7.13 -3.85 4.21
CA GLN A 305 8.18 -2.88 3.92
C GLN A 305 7.89 -2.03 2.68
N ILE A 306 7.13 -2.56 1.71
CA ILE A 306 6.85 -1.94 0.40
C ILE A 306 5.42 -1.40 0.31
N GLY A 307 4.42 -2.20 0.71
CA GLY A 307 3.00 -1.86 0.61
C GLY A 307 2.38 -1.33 1.91
N GLY A 308 3.13 -1.26 3.01
CA GLY A 308 2.61 -0.86 4.32
C GLY A 308 1.85 -1.97 5.04
N ASP A 309 1.22 -1.61 6.17
CA ASP A 309 0.62 -2.58 7.10
C ASP A 309 -0.54 -3.39 6.50
N GLU A 310 -1.22 -2.84 5.48
CA GLU A 310 -2.31 -3.50 4.76
C GLU A 310 -1.85 -4.45 3.67
N ALA A 311 -0.55 -4.46 3.34
CA ALA A 311 -0.04 -5.38 2.34
C ALA A 311 -0.32 -6.83 2.74
N ARG A 312 -0.70 -7.65 1.76
CA ARG A 312 -1.08 -9.04 1.98
C ARG A 312 0.03 -9.99 1.56
N ALA A 313 0.04 -11.16 2.19
CA ALA A 313 1.03 -12.19 1.93
C ALA A 313 0.38 -13.56 1.74
N ILE A 314 0.84 -14.30 0.75
CA ILE A 314 0.42 -15.68 0.51
C ILE A 314 1.65 -16.58 0.65
N ILE A 315 1.52 -17.67 1.40
CA ILE A 315 2.52 -18.73 1.48
C ILE A 315 1.92 -20.03 0.93
N VAL A 316 2.50 -20.53 -0.16
CA VAL A 316 2.15 -21.85 -0.71
C VAL A 316 3.20 -22.84 -0.24
N ALA A 317 2.78 -23.88 0.49
CA ALA A 317 3.68 -24.85 1.08
C ALA A 317 3.29 -26.31 0.77
N GLY A 318 4.28 -27.19 0.67
CA GLY A 318 4.12 -28.64 0.55
C GLY A 318 3.65 -29.34 1.83
N LEU A 319 2.79 -28.68 2.59
CA LEU A 319 2.26 -29.16 3.87
C LEU A 319 0.94 -29.90 3.66
N GLU A 320 0.74 -30.96 4.43
CA GLU A 320 -0.55 -31.60 4.57
C GLU A 320 -1.50 -30.75 5.44
N LYS A 321 -2.80 -30.93 5.25
CA LYS A 321 -3.85 -30.04 5.78
C LYS A 321 -3.70 -29.66 7.27
N PRO A 322 -3.45 -30.60 8.22
CA PRO A 322 -3.30 -30.22 9.62
C PRO A 322 -2.13 -29.26 9.89
N HIS A 323 -1.04 -29.38 9.12
CA HIS A 323 0.11 -28.49 9.26
C HIS A 323 -0.09 -27.15 8.58
N THR A 324 -0.85 -27.09 7.48
CA THR A 324 -1.26 -25.85 6.83
C THR A 324 -2.17 -25.02 7.73
N ASP A 325 -3.12 -25.66 8.41
CA ASP A 325 -4.05 -24.97 9.32
C ASP A 325 -3.32 -24.36 10.52
N LEU A 326 -2.42 -25.13 11.14
CA LEU A 326 -1.54 -24.61 12.20
C LEU A 326 -0.62 -23.49 11.71
N LEU A 327 -0.13 -23.56 10.46
CA LEU A 327 0.68 -22.50 9.88
C LEU A 327 -0.15 -21.22 9.70
N GLN A 328 -1.38 -21.33 9.21
CA GLN A 328 -2.30 -20.19 9.07
C GLN A 328 -2.53 -19.50 10.42
N GLU A 329 -2.90 -20.27 11.45
CA GLU A 329 -3.16 -19.73 12.80
C GLU A 329 -1.94 -19.03 13.40
N GLU A 330 -0.76 -19.65 13.28
CA GLU A 330 0.48 -19.07 13.80
C GLU A 330 0.88 -17.78 13.08
N LEU A 331 0.74 -17.73 11.75
CA LEU A 331 1.06 -16.52 10.99
C LEU A 331 0.04 -15.40 11.27
N GLU A 332 -1.25 -15.71 11.39
CA GLU A 332 -2.29 -14.74 11.75
C GLU A 332 -2.08 -14.16 13.15
N TYR A 333 -1.73 -14.99 14.12
CA TYR A 333 -1.49 -14.55 15.49
C TYR A 333 -0.31 -13.56 15.56
N GLU A 334 0.78 -13.86 14.83
CA GLU A 334 1.99 -13.05 14.86
C GLU A 334 1.91 -11.79 14.00
N THR A 335 0.96 -11.69 13.06
CA THR A 335 0.75 -10.46 12.28
C THR A 335 -0.02 -9.39 13.05
N GLY A 336 -0.78 -9.75 14.09
CA GLY A 336 -1.41 -8.80 15.03
C GLY A 336 -2.44 -7.86 14.40
N CYS A 337 -2.97 -8.19 13.22
CA CYS A 337 -3.95 -7.39 12.51
C CYS A 337 -5.38 -7.94 12.75
N ASP A 338 -6.36 -7.04 12.94
CA ASP A 338 -7.78 -7.39 13.11
C ASP A 338 -8.38 -8.07 11.86
N ARG A 339 -7.71 -7.99 10.70
CA ARG A 339 -8.02 -8.73 9.47
C ARG A 339 -6.88 -9.68 9.07
N LYS A 340 -7.27 -10.80 8.46
CA LYS A 340 -6.36 -11.82 7.91
C LYS A 340 -5.59 -11.23 6.71
N ASN A 341 -4.37 -10.75 6.95
CA ASN A 341 -3.43 -10.27 5.92
C ASN A 341 -2.46 -11.34 5.43
N VAL A 342 -2.66 -12.59 5.86
CA VAL A 342 -1.88 -13.75 5.42
C VAL A 342 -2.80 -14.88 4.98
N LEU A 343 -2.41 -15.60 3.93
CA LEU A 343 -3.06 -16.82 3.45
C LEU A 343 -2.02 -17.93 3.29
N ALA A 344 -2.23 -19.06 3.95
CA ALA A 344 -1.44 -20.27 3.81
C ALA A 344 -2.21 -21.32 3.00
N LEU A 345 -1.58 -21.85 1.96
CA LEU A 345 -2.14 -22.90 1.09
C LEU A 345 -1.24 -24.14 1.14
N GLY A 346 -1.87 -25.31 1.29
CA GLY A 346 -1.19 -26.60 1.40
C GLY A 346 -1.39 -27.49 0.17
N LEU A 347 -0.86 -28.71 0.24
CA LEU A 347 -1.02 -29.73 -0.81
C LEU A 347 -2.50 -30.07 -1.07
N ALA A 348 -3.33 -30.09 -0.04
CA ALA A 348 -4.77 -30.33 -0.19
C ALA A 348 -5.46 -29.26 -1.05
N ASP A 349 -5.01 -28.01 -0.94
CA ASP A 349 -5.52 -26.90 -1.75
C ASP A 349 -5.01 -27.01 -3.19
N LEU A 350 -3.72 -27.27 -3.37
CA LEU A 350 -3.07 -27.36 -4.69
C LEU A 350 -3.59 -28.50 -5.57
N ARG A 351 -4.21 -29.54 -4.98
CA ARG A 351 -4.85 -30.63 -5.73
C ARG A 351 -6.11 -30.19 -6.48
N ASN A 352 -6.69 -29.03 -6.15
CA ASN A 352 -7.85 -28.47 -6.83
C ASN A 352 -7.55 -27.03 -7.25
N GLU A 353 -7.27 -26.86 -8.54
CA GLU A 353 -6.90 -25.58 -9.12
C GLU A 353 -7.96 -24.49 -8.93
N GLU A 354 -9.21 -24.82 -9.19
CA GLU A 354 -10.31 -23.88 -9.02
C GLU A 354 -10.42 -23.41 -7.57
N SER A 355 -10.29 -24.34 -6.62
CA SER A 355 -10.37 -24.08 -5.18
C SER A 355 -9.28 -23.12 -4.71
N TYR A 356 -8.00 -23.41 -4.97
CA TYR A 356 -6.93 -22.53 -4.47
C TYR A 356 -6.94 -21.18 -5.18
N LEU A 357 -7.26 -21.12 -6.47
CA LEU A 357 -7.35 -19.84 -7.18
C LEU A 357 -8.55 -19.01 -6.68
N ASN A 358 -9.67 -19.62 -6.31
CA ASN A 358 -10.79 -18.91 -5.68
C ASN A 358 -10.42 -18.35 -4.30
N LYS A 359 -9.61 -19.08 -3.52
CA LYS A 359 -9.08 -18.57 -2.24
C LYS A 359 -8.15 -17.38 -2.44
N ILE A 360 -7.25 -17.45 -3.42
CA ILE A 360 -6.37 -16.34 -3.79
C ILE A 360 -7.19 -15.15 -4.26
N GLU A 361 -8.16 -15.35 -5.15
CA GLU A 361 -9.05 -14.30 -5.64
C GLU A 361 -9.72 -13.56 -4.48
N LYS A 362 -10.43 -14.31 -3.63
CA LYS A 362 -11.10 -13.76 -2.45
C LYS A 362 -10.13 -12.97 -1.57
N PHE A 363 -8.95 -13.54 -1.33
CA PHE A 363 -7.93 -12.94 -0.48
C PHE A 363 -7.24 -11.73 -1.11
N VAL A 364 -7.29 -11.52 -2.42
CA VAL A 364 -6.70 -10.35 -3.08
C VAL A 364 -7.71 -9.22 -3.22
N PHE A 365 -8.97 -9.55 -3.52
CA PHE A 365 -9.98 -8.54 -3.89
C PHE A 365 -10.95 -8.17 -2.76
N ASP A 366 -11.29 -9.08 -1.84
CA ASP A 366 -12.11 -8.75 -0.64
C ASP A 366 -11.25 -8.08 0.43
#